data_AF-A0A538RAM5-F1
#
_entry.id   AF-A0A538RAM5-F1
#
_cell.length_a   1.000
_cell.length_b   1.000
_cell.length_c   1.000
_cell.angle_alpha   90.00
_cell.angle_beta   90.00
_cell.angle_gamma   90.00
#
_symmetry.space_group_name_H-M   'P 1'
#
loop_
_entity.id
_entity.type
_entity.pdbx_description
1 polymer ?
#
loop_
_entity_poly.entity_id
_entity_poly.type
_entity_poly.pdbx_seq_one_letter_code
_entity_poly.pdbx_strand_id
1 'polypeptide(L)'
;MSALDSALFAARRAIARGKPAGVVHVLFCKTDHFEPVAARRSTVARERARMRTWLEEYPRLAARHWDSEGVPPQHTWFYPAEAYRAEYLDQLADLAARGLGEIELHLHHGFDTSASLRARLEEGIARFNAHGALVTSETPARRTYAFIHGNMALDNGLGDPRFCGVDDELTILQQTGCYADFSMPTAPEPSQARKTNAIYYAIDDPQRPKSYDWGEEAAVGRKDQDGLLMITGPLTSNWRQRKFGLVPRLDIAEITGRWPGTPDRIERWVRAGIHVKGRPEWIVVKVSCHGAEERSFEPLLGAAAERMHACLEARYRDRPGWRLHYVTARQLYNIVKAAEAGCEGDPDDYRDFIIPPYLNQAGRRGGRHGA
;
A
#
# COMPACT_ATOMS: atom_id res chain seq x y z
N MET A 1 -0.48 35.20 -4.94
CA MET A 1 0.20 33.91 -5.24
C MET A 1 0.06 33.04 -4.01
N SER A 2 -0.68 31.93 -4.13
CA SER A 2 -1.09 31.15 -2.96
C SER A 2 0.05 30.28 -2.44
N ALA A 3 0.09 29.96 -1.15
CA ALA A 3 1.09 29.06 -0.56
C ALA A 3 1.14 27.66 -1.23
N LEU A 4 0.06 27.27 -1.93
CA LEU A 4 -0.04 26.05 -2.74
C LEU A 4 0.77 26.13 -4.05
N ASP A 5 0.95 27.31 -4.63
CA ASP A 5 1.79 27.50 -5.82
C ASP A 5 3.28 27.37 -5.48
N SER A 6 3.69 27.74 -4.26
CA SER A 6 5.08 27.66 -3.80
C SER A 6 5.57 26.22 -3.56
N ALA A 7 4.70 25.32 -3.09
CA ALA A 7 5.03 23.90 -2.91
C ALA A 7 5.17 23.17 -4.27
N LEU A 8 4.31 23.49 -5.24
CA LEU A 8 4.41 22.98 -6.61
C LEU A 8 5.66 23.53 -7.33
N PHE A 9 6.06 24.77 -7.02
CA PHE A 9 7.30 25.37 -7.51
C PHE A 9 8.55 24.78 -6.85
N ALA A 10 8.46 24.36 -5.58
CA ALA A 10 9.53 23.68 -4.86
C ALA A 10 9.77 22.25 -5.38
N ALA A 11 8.71 21.48 -5.68
CA ALA A 11 8.83 20.18 -6.32
C ALA A 11 9.39 20.28 -7.76
N ARG A 12 8.93 21.30 -8.52
CA ARG A 12 9.52 21.65 -9.82
C ARG A 12 10.98 22.05 -9.70
N ARG A 13 11.39 22.76 -8.64
CA ARG A 13 12.79 23.14 -8.41
C ARG A 13 13.64 22.02 -7.83
N ALA A 14 13.12 21.08 -7.06
CA ALA A 14 13.88 19.91 -6.61
C ALA A 14 14.23 19.01 -7.82
N ILE A 15 13.27 18.81 -8.72
CA ILE A 15 13.45 18.02 -9.95
C ILE A 15 14.19 18.81 -11.06
N ALA A 16 14.10 20.15 -11.08
CA ALA A 16 14.76 20.99 -12.09
C ALA A 16 16.07 21.68 -11.64
N ARG A 17 16.42 21.66 -10.34
CA ARG A 17 17.71 22.20 -9.82
C ARG A 17 18.72 21.14 -9.44
N GLY A 18 18.29 19.89 -9.32
CA GLY A 18 19.13 18.73 -9.54
C GLY A 18 18.41 17.86 -10.54
N LYS A 19 18.94 17.71 -11.75
CA LYS A 19 18.73 16.43 -12.43
C LYS A 19 19.06 15.36 -11.38
N PRO A 20 18.19 14.38 -11.07
CA PRO A 20 18.71 13.20 -10.39
C PRO A 20 19.92 12.77 -11.21
N ALA A 21 21.08 12.66 -10.56
CA ALA A 21 22.34 12.37 -11.22
C ALA A 21 22.38 10.90 -11.67
N GLY A 22 21.28 10.39 -12.25
CA GLY A 22 21.02 8.98 -12.43
C GLY A 22 19.58 8.69 -12.86
N VAL A 23 19.25 7.40 -12.85
CA VAL A 23 17.95 6.83 -13.21
C VAL A 23 16.91 7.18 -12.16
N VAL A 24 15.67 7.44 -12.58
CA VAL A 24 14.51 7.61 -11.67
C VAL A 24 13.74 6.30 -11.57
N HIS A 25 13.45 5.88 -10.35
CA HIS A 25 12.76 4.63 -10.04
C HIS A 25 11.34 4.92 -9.59
N VAL A 26 10.35 4.28 -10.21
CA VAL A 26 8.94 4.38 -9.83
C VAL A 26 8.51 3.08 -9.15
N LEU A 27 8.35 3.15 -7.83
CA LEU A 27 7.88 2.07 -6.96
C LEU A 27 6.34 2.09 -6.94
N PHE A 28 5.71 1.26 -7.77
CA PHE A 28 4.26 1.18 -7.88
C PHE A 28 3.72 0.10 -6.92
N CYS A 29 3.07 0.53 -5.84
CA CYS A 29 2.52 -0.33 -4.80
C CYS A 29 0.98 -0.30 -4.83
N LYS A 30 0.35 -1.45 -5.09
CA LYS A 30 -1.11 -1.58 -5.03
C LYS A 30 -1.54 -2.16 -3.68
N THR A 31 -2.32 -1.40 -2.93
CA THR A 31 -2.88 -1.76 -1.63
C THR A 31 -4.37 -1.97 -1.75
N ASP A 32 -4.87 -3.13 -1.33
CA ASP A 32 -6.25 -3.50 -1.57
C ASP A 32 -7.00 -3.82 -0.28
N HIS A 33 -8.08 -3.08 -0.01
CA HIS A 33 -9.09 -3.42 0.99
C HIS A 33 -9.87 -4.65 0.49
N PHE A 34 -9.22 -5.81 0.55
CA PHE A 34 -9.69 -7.00 -0.13
C PHE A 34 -10.73 -7.73 0.71
N GLU A 35 -11.99 -7.34 0.53
CA GLU A 35 -13.14 -7.83 1.32
C GLU A 35 -14.07 -8.73 0.50
N PRO A 36 -13.71 -10.01 0.24
CA PRO A 36 -14.61 -10.93 -0.46
C PRO A 36 -15.91 -11.15 0.35
N VAL A 37 -15.79 -11.16 1.68
CA VAL A 37 -16.89 -11.22 2.65
C VAL A 37 -17.34 -9.80 3.00
N ALA A 38 -18.20 -9.22 2.16
CA ALA A 38 -18.72 -7.87 2.40
C ALA A 38 -19.83 -7.87 3.47
N ALA A 39 -19.85 -6.85 4.33
CA ALA A 39 -20.84 -6.70 5.40
C ALA A 39 -22.29 -6.65 4.87
N ARG A 40 -23.19 -7.33 5.59
CA ARG A 40 -24.67 -7.30 5.48
C ARG A 40 -25.32 -7.77 4.17
N ARG A 41 -24.60 -8.14 3.10
CA ARG A 41 -25.22 -8.50 1.79
C ARG A 41 -24.52 -9.57 0.95
N SER A 42 -23.43 -10.17 1.41
CA SER A 42 -22.75 -11.23 0.65
C SER A 42 -23.32 -12.61 0.99
N THR A 43 -23.46 -13.46 -0.03
CA THR A 43 -23.73 -14.89 0.15
C THR A 43 -22.43 -15.64 -0.15
N VAL A 44 -22.22 -16.81 0.46
CA VAL A 44 -21.02 -17.65 0.21
C VAL A 44 -20.83 -17.92 -1.30
N ALA A 45 -21.93 -18.10 -2.05
CA ALA A 45 -21.86 -18.27 -3.50
C ALA A 45 -21.26 -17.04 -4.21
N ARG A 46 -21.64 -15.84 -3.78
CA ARG A 46 -21.13 -14.56 -4.31
C ARG A 46 -19.69 -14.31 -3.87
N GLU A 47 -19.36 -14.57 -2.61
CA GLU A 47 -17.99 -14.51 -2.08
C GLU A 47 -17.03 -15.40 -2.89
N ARG A 48 -17.40 -16.68 -3.07
CA ARG A 48 -16.64 -17.63 -3.90
C ARG A 48 -16.56 -17.19 -5.35
N ALA A 49 -17.60 -16.57 -5.91
CA ALA A 49 -17.54 -16.03 -7.27
C ALA A 49 -16.50 -14.90 -7.38
N ARG A 50 -16.44 -14.00 -6.41
CA ARG A 50 -15.40 -12.94 -6.36
C ARG A 50 -14.00 -13.54 -6.29
N MET A 51 -13.81 -14.53 -5.40
CA MET A 51 -12.53 -15.23 -5.28
C MET A 51 -12.14 -15.93 -6.58
N ARG A 52 -13.05 -16.68 -7.21
CA ARG A 52 -12.79 -17.34 -8.51
C ARG A 52 -12.37 -16.33 -9.58
N THR A 53 -13.06 -15.20 -9.70
CA THR A 53 -12.67 -14.15 -10.65
C THR A 53 -11.23 -13.69 -10.42
N TRP A 54 -10.83 -13.46 -9.17
CA TRP A 54 -9.45 -13.08 -8.86
C TRP A 54 -8.44 -14.18 -9.15
N LEU A 55 -8.73 -15.42 -8.77
CA LEU A 55 -7.86 -16.57 -8.98
C LEU A 55 -7.62 -16.89 -10.46
N GLU A 56 -8.60 -16.57 -11.32
CA GLU A 56 -8.53 -16.81 -12.75
C GLU A 56 -7.95 -15.61 -13.51
N GLU A 57 -8.47 -14.41 -13.27
CA GLU A 57 -8.18 -13.23 -14.10
C GLU A 57 -6.89 -12.52 -13.68
N TYR A 58 -6.60 -12.45 -12.38
CA TYR A 58 -5.40 -11.73 -11.94
C TYR A 58 -4.11 -12.37 -12.44
N PRO A 59 -3.91 -13.70 -12.37
CA PRO A 59 -2.74 -14.32 -12.97
C PRO A 59 -2.65 -14.17 -14.50
N ARG A 60 -3.79 -14.15 -15.21
CA ARG A 60 -3.83 -13.95 -16.66
C ARG A 60 -3.37 -12.53 -17.03
N LEU A 61 -3.87 -11.52 -16.32
CA LEU A 61 -3.42 -10.14 -16.45
C LEU A 61 -1.92 -10.03 -16.13
N ALA A 62 -1.50 -10.53 -14.96
CA ALA A 62 -0.13 -10.40 -14.48
C ALA A 62 0.89 -11.06 -15.43
N ALA A 63 0.53 -12.17 -16.09
CA ALA A 63 1.41 -12.85 -17.04
C ALA A 63 1.75 -12.05 -18.31
N ARG A 64 1.03 -10.94 -18.57
CA ARG A 64 1.22 -10.09 -19.76
C ARG A 64 2.02 -8.83 -19.47
N HIS A 65 2.36 -8.60 -18.22
CA HIS A 65 2.94 -7.35 -17.73
C HIS A 65 4.16 -7.65 -16.88
N TRP A 66 5.15 -6.76 -16.91
CA TRP A 66 6.35 -6.88 -16.08
C TRP A 66 7.03 -5.53 -15.92
N ASP A 67 7.74 -5.37 -14.82
CA ASP A 67 8.52 -4.18 -14.51
C ASP A 67 9.93 -4.21 -15.13
N SER A 68 10.83 -3.33 -14.70
CA SER A 68 12.20 -3.26 -15.26
C SER A 68 13.04 -4.51 -14.99
N GLU A 69 12.69 -5.33 -13.99
CA GLU A 69 13.40 -6.56 -13.63
C GLU A 69 12.65 -7.83 -14.04
N GLY A 70 11.57 -7.69 -14.80
CA GLY A 70 10.76 -8.83 -15.22
C GLY A 70 9.78 -9.32 -14.14
N VAL A 71 9.57 -8.54 -13.06
CA VAL A 71 8.60 -8.88 -12.00
C VAL A 71 7.20 -8.51 -12.50
N PRO A 72 6.22 -9.43 -12.44
CA PRO A 72 4.86 -9.10 -12.83
C PRO A 72 4.23 -8.09 -11.86
N PRO A 73 3.10 -7.47 -12.22
CA PRO A 73 2.32 -6.68 -11.28
C PRO A 73 2.17 -7.40 -9.94
N GLN A 74 2.48 -6.68 -8.86
CA GLN A 74 2.33 -7.15 -7.49
C GLN A 74 1.06 -6.57 -6.89
N HIS A 75 0.38 -7.36 -6.07
CA HIS A 75 -0.83 -6.96 -5.38
C HIS A 75 -0.71 -7.24 -3.88
N THR A 76 -1.03 -6.26 -3.04
CA THR A 76 -1.06 -6.48 -1.59
C THR A 76 -2.51 -6.58 -1.14
N TRP A 77 -2.95 -7.79 -0.79
CA TRP A 77 -4.28 -8.06 -0.27
C TRP A 77 -4.31 -7.80 1.23
N PHE A 78 -4.81 -6.62 1.64
CA PHE A 78 -5.13 -6.36 3.04
C PHE A 78 -6.46 -7.06 3.34
N TYR A 79 -6.38 -8.27 3.91
CA TYR A 79 -7.54 -9.13 4.13
C TYR A 79 -8.16 -8.87 5.52
N PRO A 80 -9.50 -8.72 5.64
CA PRO A 80 -10.18 -8.40 6.90
C PRO A 80 -10.11 -9.54 7.92
N ALA A 81 -9.45 -9.31 9.05
CA ALA A 81 -9.28 -10.31 10.10
C ALA A 81 -10.61 -10.73 10.76
N GLU A 82 -11.56 -9.81 10.88
CA GLU A 82 -12.90 -10.04 11.44
C GLU A 82 -13.80 -10.86 10.51
N ALA A 83 -13.50 -10.89 9.21
CA ALA A 83 -14.23 -11.65 8.19
C ALA A 83 -13.43 -12.86 7.67
N TYR A 84 -12.67 -13.49 8.58
CA TYR A 84 -11.82 -14.64 8.30
C TYR A 84 -12.57 -15.81 7.66
N ARG A 85 -12.00 -16.33 6.57
CA ARG A 85 -12.37 -17.57 5.89
C ARG A 85 -11.09 -18.31 5.50
N ALA A 86 -10.83 -19.46 6.13
CA ALA A 86 -9.66 -20.27 5.84
C ALA A 86 -9.49 -20.54 4.32
N GLU A 87 -10.59 -20.95 3.66
CA GLU A 87 -10.63 -21.20 2.21
C GLU A 87 -10.09 -20.02 1.38
N TYR A 88 -10.42 -18.78 1.74
CA TYR A 88 -10.03 -17.61 0.96
C TYR A 88 -8.59 -17.19 1.24
N LEU A 89 -8.11 -17.36 2.49
CA LEU A 89 -6.71 -17.12 2.83
C LEU A 89 -5.79 -18.14 2.15
N ASP A 90 -6.16 -19.43 2.12
CA ASP A 90 -5.41 -20.48 1.39
C ASP A 90 -5.29 -20.14 -0.10
N GLN A 91 -6.39 -19.70 -0.71
CA GLN A 91 -6.43 -19.27 -2.11
C GLN A 91 -5.52 -18.06 -2.39
N LEU A 92 -5.48 -17.08 -1.50
CA LEU A 92 -4.55 -15.95 -1.63
C LEU A 92 -3.10 -16.37 -1.36
N ALA A 93 -2.88 -17.31 -0.43
CA ALA A 93 -1.56 -17.86 -0.15
C ALA A 93 -1.00 -18.59 -1.38
N ASP A 94 -1.84 -19.28 -2.14
CA ASP A 94 -1.45 -19.88 -3.43
C ASP A 94 -1.04 -18.82 -4.47
N LEU A 95 -1.72 -17.67 -4.53
CA LEU A 95 -1.31 -16.56 -5.40
C LEU A 95 0.02 -15.95 -4.92
N ALA A 96 0.20 -15.79 -3.61
CA ALA A 96 1.44 -15.29 -3.02
C ALA A 96 2.62 -16.23 -3.31
N ALA A 97 2.43 -17.55 -3.16
CA ALA A 97 3.41 -18.58 -3.48
C ALA A 97 3.85 -18.59 -4.95
N ARG A 98 3.00 -18.05 -5.84
CA ARG A 98 3.29 -17.87 -7.27
C ARG A 98 3.99 -16.54 -7.58
N GLY A 99 4.30 -15.72 -6.56
CA GLY A 99 4.98 -14.44 -6.71
C GLY A 99 4.08 -13.34 -7.29
N LEU A 100 2.76 -13.41 -7.07
CA LEU A 100 1.80 -12.43 -7.59
C LEU A 100 1.41 -11.35 -6.58
N GLY A 101 1.88 -11.46 -5.33
CA GLY A 101 1.52 -10.52 -4.27
C GLY A 101 1.74 -11.06 -2.86
N GLU A 102 1.28 -10.30 -1.88
CA GLU A 102 1.36 -10.65 -0.44
C GLU A 102 0.04 -10.36 0.28
N ILE A 103 -0.15 -11.05 1.39
CA ILE A 103 -1.31 -10.88 2.27
C ILE A 103 -0.87 -10.03 3.46
N GLU A 104 -1.61 -8.96 3.73
CA GLU A 104 -1.41 -8.06 4.85
C GLU A 104 -2.69 -7.92 5.68
N LEU A 105 -2.62 -7.25 6.84
CA LEU A 105 -3.71 -7.21 7.81
C LEU A 105 -4.63 -6.01 7.58
N HIS A 106 -5.92 -6.29 7.44
CA HIS A 106 -6.99 -5.31 7.44
C HIS A 106 -7.91 -5.57 8.61
N LEU A 107 -8.41 -4.52 9.26
CA LEU A 107 -9.39 -4.68 10.32
C LEU A 107 -10.45 -3.58 10.27
N HIS A 108 -11.72 -3.98 10.23
CA HIS A 108 -12.82 -3.11 10.65
C HIS A 108 -13.07 -3.32 12.13
N HIS A 109 -12.98 -2.24 12.91
CA HIS A 109 -13.31 -2.29 14.31
C HIS A 109 -13.94 -0.99 14.79
N GLY A 110 -14.67 -1.08 15.89
CA GLY A 110 -15.42 0.02 16.48
C GLY A 110 -15.87 -0.40 17.87
N PHE A 111 -16.07 0.60 18.72
CA PHE A 111 -16.37 0.47 20.15
C PHE A 111 -15.30 -0.33 20.90
N ASP A 112 -14.09 -0.40 20.35
CA ASP A 112 -12.99 -1.10 20.97
C ASP A 112 -12.34 -0.25 22.06
N THR A 113 -11.75 -0.97 23.02
CA THR A 113 -10.75 -0.47 23.96
C THR A 113 -9.38 -0.95 23.51
N SER A 114 -8.31 -0.41 24.08
CA SER A 114 -6.93 -0.87 23.84
C SER A 114 -6.78 -2.40 24.02
N ALA A 115 -7.44 -2.96 25.04
CA ALA A 115 -7.41 -4.40 25.32
C ALA A 115 -8.16 -5.23 24.28
N SER A 116 -9.36 -4.80 23.87
CA SER A 116 -10.16 -5.54 22.87
C SER A 116 -9.56 -5.44 21.47
N LEU A 117 -8.98 -4.30 21.10
CA LEU A 117 -8.24 -4.15 19.85
C LEU A 117 -7.05 -5.10 19.80
N ARG A 118 -6.21 -5.10 20.86
CA ARG A 118 -5.07 -6.02 20.95
C ARG A 118 -5.49 -7.48 20.79
N ALA A 119 -6.52 -7.91 21.51
CA ALA A 119 -6.99 -9.29 21.44
C ALA A 119 -7.44 -9.67 20.01
N ARG A 120 -8.13 -8.76 19.32
CA ARG A 120 -8.56 -8.97 17.92
C ARG A 120 -7.38 -9.05 16.95
N LEU A 121 -6.38 -8.17 17.10
CA LEU A 121 -5.17 -8.20 16.29
C LEU A 121 -4.41 -9.52 16.50
N GLU A 122 -4.18 -9.92 17.75
CA GLU A 122 -3.47 -11.16 18.08
C GLU A 122 -4.21 -12.40 17.54
N GLU A 123 -5.54 -12.44 17.64
CA GLU A 123 -6.37 -13.50 17.06
C GLU A 123 -6.28 -13.52 15.52
N GLY A 124 -6.38 -12.35 14.88
CA GLY A 124 -6.23 -12.21 13.43
C GLY A 124 -4.87 -12.68 12.94
N ILE A 125 -3.79 -12.21 13.56
CA ILE A 125 -2.41 -12.59 13.24
C ILE A 125 -2.22 -14.11 13.38
N ALA A 126 -2.73 -14.70 14.46
CA ALA A 126 -2.63 -16.15 14.67
C ALA A 126 -3.34 -16.93 13.56
N ARG A 127 -4.53 -16.48 13.12
CA ARG A 127 -5.26 -17.09 11.99
C ARG A 127 -4.47 -16.97 10.69
N PHE A 128 -3.88 -15.81 10.40
CA PHE A 128 -3.11 -15.59 9.17
C PHE A 128 -1.82 -16.42 9.13
N ASN A 129 -1.14 -16.53 10.28
CA ASN A 129 0.07 -17.34 10.42
C ASN A 129 -0.18 -18.82 10.10
N ALA A 130 -1.37 -19.36 10.38
CA ALA A 130 -1.74 -20.72 10.01
C ALA A 130 -1.71 -20.98 8.48
N HIS A 131 -1.80 -19.92 7.68
CA HIS A 131 -1.70 -19.94 6.22
C HIS A 131 -0.33 -19.46 5.71
N GLY A 132 0.66 -19.31 6.60
CA GLY A 132 1.99 -18.81 6.25
C GLY A 132 2.05 -17.31 5.92
N ALA A 133 0.97 -16.55 6.14
CA ALA A 133 0.95 -15.09 6.01
C ALA A 133 1.32 -14.41 7.33
N LEU A 134 1.89 -13.19 7.27
CA LEU A 134 2.30 -12.38 8.43
C LEU A 134 3.34 -13.06 9.34
N VAL A 135 4.05 -14.05 8.81
CA VAL A 135 5.12 -14.78 9.49
C VAL A 135 6.26 -14.97 8.52
N THR A 136 7.44 -14.45 8.87
CA THR A 136 8.60 -14.47 8.00
C THR A 136 9.15 -15.89 7.81
N SER A 137 9.81 -16.11 6.68
CA SER A 137 10.39 -17.41 6.32
C SER A 137 11.75 -17.70 6.96
N GLU A 138 12.34 -16.73 7.66
CA GLU A 138 13.62 -16.90 8.34
C GLU A 138 13.50 -17.77 9.61
N THR A 139 14.63 -18.15 10.18
CA THR A 139 14.69 -18.90 11.44
C THR A 139 15.53 -18.12 12.47
N PRO A 140 14.97 -17.71 13.63
CA PRO A 140 13.57 -17.89 14.05
C PRO A 140 12.60 -16.98 13.26
N ALA A 141 11.41 -17.50 12.94
CA ALA A 141 10.40 -16.74 12.23
C ALA A 141 9.86 -15.57 13.09
N ARG A 142 9.63 -14.43 12.46
CA ARG A 142 9.06 -13.23 13.08
C ARG A 142 7.62 -13.05 12.64
N ARG A 143 6.74 -12.71 13.58
CA ARG A 143 5.36 -12.27 13.28
C ARG A 143 5.38 -10.79 12.99
N THR A 144 4.95 -10.39 11.80
CA THR A 144 4.97 -8.98 11.39
C THR A 144 4.02 -8.74 10.22
N TYR A 145 3.51 -7.52 10.10
CA TYR A 145 2.48 -7.18 9.12
C TYR A 145 2.44 -5.68 8.80
N ALA A 146 1.87 -5.32 7.66
CA ALA A 146 1.38 -3.98 7.36
C ALA A 146 -0.11 -3.88 7.68
N PHE A 147 -0.57 -2.67 8.00
CA PHE A 147 -1.95 -2.43 8.40
C PHE A 147 -2.69 -1.47 7.47
N ILE A 148 -3.99 -1.74 7.30
CA ILE A 148 -4.99 -0.80 6.80
C ILE A 148 -6.19 -0.82 7.76
N HIS A 149 -6.66 0.36 8.14
CA HIS A 149 -7.86 0.53 8.94
C HIS A 149 -9.12 0.60 8.07
N GLY A 150 -10.00 -0.40 8.18
CA GLY A 150 -11.13 -0.55 7.25
C GLY A 150 -12.21 0.51 7.34
N ASN A 151 -12.47 1.05 8.53
CA ASN A 151 -13.40 2.17 8.68
C ASN A 151 -12.81 3.54 8.32
N MET A 152 -11.60 3.61 7.75
CA MET A 152 -10.86 4.86 7.52
C MET A 152 -10.78 5.71 8.79
N ALA A 153 -10.57 5.08 9.95
CA ALA A 153 -10.66 5.73 11.26
C ALA A 153 -9.47 5.37 12.16
N LEU A 154 -8.31 5.10 11.54
CA LEU A 154 -7.04 4.86 12.25
C LEU A 154 -6.89 5.85 13.39
N ASP A 155 -6.43 5.36 14.53
CA ASP A 155 -6.15 6.10 15.74
C ASP A 155 -7.31 7.04 16.11
N ASN A 156 -8.48 6.43 16.18
CA ASN A 156 -9.79 7.06 16.41
C ASN A 156 -10.02 8.31 15.55
N GLY A 157 -9.60 8.22 14.29
CA GLY A 157 -9.43 9.37 13.42
C GLY A 157 -10.70 10.11 13.01
N LEU A 158 -11.87 9.50 13.24
CA LEU A 158 -13.18 10.12 13.04
C LEU A 158 -13.77 10.67 14.34
N GLY A 159 -13.17 10.40 15.50
CA GLY A 159 -13.69 10.80 16.82
C GLY A 159 -15.05 10.19 17.14
N ASP A 160 -15.39 9.06 16.53
CA ASP A 160 -16.68 8.40 16.65
C ASP A 160 -16.48 6.93 17.00
N PRO A 161 -16.97 6.49 18.19
CA PRO A 161 -16.73 5.15 18.68
C PRO A 161 -17.38 4.06 17.81
N ARG A 162 -18.19 4.39 16.80
CA ARG A 162 -18.72 3.38 15.86
C ARG A 162 -17.68 2.87 14.86
N PHE A 163 -16.67 3.68 14.59
CA PHE A 163 -15.69 3.44 13.53
C PHE A 163 -14.30 3.12 14.06
N CYS A 164 -14.04 3.43 15.33
CA CYS A 164 -12.86 3.08 16.11
C CYS A 164 -13.26 3.25 17.60
N GLY A 165 -12.32 3.35 18.52
CA GLY A 165 -12.56 3.71 19.93
C GLY A 165 -11.27 3.86 20.74
N VAL A 166 -10.13 3.89 20.05
CA VAL A 166 -8.81 3.64 20.62
C VAL A 166 -7.88 4.76 20.14
N ASP A 167 -7.46 5.61 21.08
CA ASP A 167 -6.53 6.73 20.86
C ASP A 167 -5.05 6.30 21.00
N ASP A 168 -4.79 5.03 21.36
CA ASP A 168 -3.46 4.43 21.41
C ASP A 168 -3.28 3.31 20.36
N GLU A 169 -3.99 3.42 19.24
CA GLU A 169 -4.03 2.37 18.21
C GLU A 169 -2.65 2.18 17.55
N LEU A 170 -1.89 3.26 17.28
CA LEU A 170 -0.58 3.13 16.63
C LEU A 170 0.39 2.34 17.50
N THR A 171 0.38 2.59 18.80
CA THR A 171 1.19 1.88 19.80
C THR A 171 0.83 0.39 19.83
N ILE A 172 -0.46 0.06 19.84
CA ILE A 172 -0.92 -1.34 19.85
C ILE A 172 -0.52 -2.05 18.55
N LEU A 173 -0.67 -1.38 17.40
CA LEU A 173 -0.24 -1.91 16.11
C LEU A 173 1.25 -2.25 16.15
N GLN A 174 2.12 -1.31 16.57
CA GLN A 174 3.56 -1.56 16.68
C GLN A 174 3.88 -2.72 17.62
N GLN A 175 3.28 -2.74 18.81
CA GLN A 175 3.54 -3.77 19.83
C GLN A 175 3.07 -5.17 19.40
N THR A 176 2.12 -5.26 18.47
CA THR A 176 1.67 -6.54 17.91
C THR A 176 2.42 -6.95 16.64
N GLY A 177 3.37 -6.13 16.17
CA GLY A 177 4.26 -6.45 15.06
C GLY A 177 3.99 -5.69 13.76
N CYS A 178 3.14 -4.65 13.78
CA CYS A 178 2.90 -3.80 12.62
C CYS A 178 4.17 -3.01 12.27
N TYR A 179 4.66 -3.14 11.02
CA TYR A 179 5.84 -2.41 10.57
C TYR A 179 5.50 -1.08 9.88
N ALA A 180 4.31 -0.95 9.30
CA ALA A 180 3.84 0.29 8.67
C ALA A 180 2.32 0.31 8.45
N ASP A 181 1.75 1.52 8.46
CA ASP A 181 0.37 1.78 8.06
C ASP A 181 0.28 2.27 6.60
N PHE A 182 -0.80 1.83 5.94
CA PHE A 182 -1.14 2.16 4.56
C PHE A 182 -2.57 2.72 4.43
N SER A 183 -3.17 3.25 5.48
CA SER A 183 -4.57 3.73 5.47
C SER A 183 -4.77 5.02 4.67
N MET A 184 -3.75 5.89 4.59
CA MET A 184 -3.87 7.23 3.96
C MET A 184 -3.56 7.23 2.46
N PRO A 185 -4.23 8.01 1.60
CA PRO A 185 -5.20 9.07 1.93
C PRO A 185 -6.65 8.57 2.09
N THR A 186 -7.42 9.27 2.90
CA THR A 186 -8.87 9.06 3.11
C THR A 186 -9.70 10.29 2.71
N ALA A 187 -9.11 11.31 2.10
CA ALA A 187 -9.81 12.52 1.69
C ALA A 187 -11.05 12.23 0.83
N PRO A 188 -12.15 12.97 1.00
CA PRO A 188 -12.29 14.17 1.81
C PRO A 188 -12.72 13.90 3.27
N GLU A 189 -12.63 12.67 3.76
CA GLU A 189 -13.09 12.31 5.12
C GLU A 189 -12.32 13.08 6.21
N PRO A 190 -12.96 13.38 7.37
CA PRO A 190 -12.29 14.03 8.51
C PRO A 190 -11.07 13.26 9.03
N SER A 191 -11.00 11.96 8.77
CA SER A 191 -9.85 11.13 9.11
C SER A 191 -8.61 11.40 8.25
N GLN A 192 -8.71 12.16 7.17
CA GLN A 192 -7.54 12.46 6.32
C GLN A 192 -6.42 13.09 7.16
N ALA A 193 -5.22 12.52 7.05
CA ALA A 193 -4.01 13.05 7.67
C ALA A 193 -3.66 14.44 7.15
N ARG A 194 -3.19 15.32 8.03
CA ARG A 194 -2.61 16.63 7.65
C ARG A 194 -1.35 16.48 6.79
N LYS A 195 -0.50 15.50 7.11
CA LYS A 195 0.64 15.14 6.27
C LYS A 195 0.16 14.36 5.07
N THR A 196 0.50 14.87 3.89
CA THR A 196 0.08 14.30 2.60
C THR A 196 1.31 14.15 1.73
N ASN A 197 1.31 13.15 0.83
CA ASN A 197 2.41 12.91 -0.10
C ASN A 197 3.78 12.74 0.60
N ALA A 198 3.80 12.05 1.74
CA ALA A 198 4.99 11.90 2.58
C ALA A 198 5.12 10.47 3.14
N ILE A 199 6.34 10.13 3.52
CA ILE A 199 6.67 8.94 4.30
C ILE A 199 7.25 9.46 5.62
N TYR A 200 6.64 9.10 6.75
CA TYR A 200 6.97 9.70 8.05
C TYR A 200 6.61 8.77 9.19
N TYR A 201 7.19 9.01 10.36
CA TYR A 201 6.90 8.26 11.58
C TYR A 201 5.98 9.06 12.46
N ALA A 202 4.85 8.46 12.84
CA ALA A 202 3.88 9.02 13.76
C ALA A 202 4.06 8.42 15.15
N ILE A 203 4.27 9.28 16.14
CA ILE A 203 4.31 8.89 17.55
C ILE A 203 2.90 9.07 18.10
N ASP A 204 2.43 8.04 18.77
CA ASP A 204 1.10 7.98 19.36
C ASP A 204 0.93 8.92 20.56
N ASP A 205 -0.26 9.48 20.72
CA ASP A 205 -0.70 10.19 21.93
C ASP A 205 -1.92 9.46 22.51
N PRO A 206 -1.75 8.63 23.55
CA PRO A 206 -2.84 7.79 24.09
C PRO A 206 -3.99 8.59 24.71
N GLN A 207 -3.88 9.92 24.80
CA GLN A 207 -4.93 10.80 25.30
C GLN A 207 -5.68 11.54 24.19
N ARG A 208 -5.24 11.41 22.92
CA ARG A 208 -5.78 12.19 21.81
C ARG A 208 -5.78 11.39 20.51
N PRO A 209 -6.88 11.40 19.74
CA PRO A 209 -6.92 10.73 18.45
C PRO A 209 -6.04 11.45 17.41
N LYS A 210 -5.84 10.78 16.28
CA LYS A 210 -5.17 11.30 15.07
C LYS A 210 -3.70 11.67 15.28
N SER A 211 -2.97 10.89 16.05
CA SER A 211 -1.52 11.03 16.22
C SER A 211 -0.77 11.06 14.89
N TYR A 212 -1.27 10.35 13.87
CA TYR A 212 -0.75 10.35 12.49
C TYR A 212 -0.87 11.69 11.75
N ASP A 213 -1.56 12.72 12.29
CA ASP A 213 -1.52 14.06 11.70
C ASP A 213 -0.12 14.69 11.75
N TRP A 214 0.72 14.20 12.66
CA TRP A 214 2.06 14.70 12.92
C TRP A 214 3.11 13.60 12.76
N GLY A 215 4.38 13.99 12.82
CA GLY A 215 5.48 13.05 12.69
C GLY A 215 6.70 13.59 11.96
N GLU A 216 7.80 12.87 12.08
CA GLU A 216 9.04 13.19 11.40
C GLU A 216 9.15 12.43 10.09
N GLU A 217 9.46 13.12 9.00
CA GLU A 217 9.63 12.47 7.70
C GLU A 217 10.85 11.55 7.70
N ALA A 218 10.67 10.38 7.09
CA ALA A 218 11.74 9.43 6.82
C ALA A 218 12.84 10.11 6.01
N ALA A 219 14.09 9.91 6.41
CA ALA A 219 15.24 10.55 5.79
C ALA A 219 16.47 9.63 5.75
N VAL A 220 17.28 9.79 4.71
CA VAL A 220 18.60 9.15 4.61
C VAL A 220 19.42 9.46 5.87
N GLY A 221 19.99 8.43 6.48
CA GLY A 221 20.80 8.53 7.70
C GLY A 221 20.00 8.49 9.01
N ARG A 222 18.67 8.38 8.97
CA ARG A 222 17.81 8.26 10.15
C ARG A 222 17.10 6.90 10.21
N LYS A 223 17.76 5.91 10.79
CA LYS A 223 17.31 4.50 10.77
C LYS A 223 16.37 4.12 11.93
N ASP A 224 16.53 4.79 13.08
CA ASP A 224 15.91 4.43 14.36
C ASP A 224 14.94 5.53 14.84
N GLN A 225 14.07 6.00 13.94
CA GLN A 225 13.05 6.98 14.32
C GLN A 225 11.93 6.30 15.11
N ASP A 226 11.47 6.95 16.18
CA ASP A 226 10.35 6.50 17.01
C ASP A 226 9.01 6.64 16.26
N GLY A 227 8.05 5.76 16.60
CA GLY A 227 6.68 5.79 16.08
C GLY A 227 6.40 4.79 14.96
N LEU A 228 5.14 4.71 14.52
CA LEU A 228 4.72 3.85 13.41
C LEU A 228 5.01 4.54 12.08
N LEU A 229 5.62 3.80 11.15
CA LEU A 229 5.88 4.31 9.81
C LEU A 229 4.56 4.44 9.03
N MET A 230 4.28 5.65 8.58
CA MET A 230 3.13 6.01 7.75
C MET A 230 3.57 6.09 6.29
N ILE A 231 3.06 5.20 5.44
CA ILE A 231 3.30 5.25 3.98
C ILE A 231 2.04 5.77 3.30
N THR A 232 2.04 7.09 3.05
CA THR A 232 0.89 7.74 2.40
C THR A 232 0.89 7.55 0.88
N GLY A 233 -0.30 7.47 0.30
CA GLY A 233 -0.49 7.50 -1.15
C GLY A 233 -0.62 8.94 -1.71
N PRO A 234 -0.57 9.11 -3.03
CA PRO A 234 -0.74 10.40 -3.67
C PRO A 234 -2.13 11.01 -3.39
N LEU A 235 -2.15 12.19 -2.78
CA LEU A 235 -3.29 13.10 -2.74
C LEU A 235 -3.00 14.28 -3.66
N THR A 236 -3.65 14.29 -4.83
CA THR A 236 -3.37 15.27 -5.88
C THR A 236 -4.59 16.09 -6.28
N SER A 237 -4.35 17.30 -6.80
CA SER A 237 -5.39 18.15 -7.37
C SER A 237 -5.51 17.92 -8.89
N ASN A 238 -6.72 17.62 -9.35
CA ASN A 238 -7.02 17.45 -10.77
C ASN A 238 -7.69 18.71 -11.32
N TRP A 239 -6.88 19.62 -11.85
CA TRP A 239 -7.35 20.86 -12.46
C TRP A 239 -8.02 20.69 -13.84
N ARG A 240 -7.88 19.53 -14.48
CA ARG A 240 -8.58 19.20 -15.74
C ARG A 240 -10.05 18.85 -15.48
N GLN A 241 -10.37 18.35 -14.28
CA GLN A 241 -11.74 18.08 -13.87
C GLN A 241 -12.10 18.97 -12.69
N ARG A 242 -12.82 20.05 -12.97
CA ARG A 242 -13.20 21.03 -11.96
C ARG A 242 -14.65 20.84 -11.52
N LYS A 243 -14.89 20.81 -10.20
CA LYS A 243 -16.23 20.93 -9.64
C LYS A 243 -16.72 22.37 -9.90
N PHE A 244 -17.89 22.48 -10.51
CA PHE A 244 -18.47 23.77 -10.93
C PHE A 244 -17.55 24.64 -11.81
N GLY A 245 -16.58 24.05 -12.52
CA GLY A 245 -15.62 24.79 -13.35
C GLY A 245 -14.50 25.53 -12.60
N LEU A 246 -14.51 25.55 -11.27
CA LEU A 246 -13.63 26.40 -10.45
C LEU A 246 -12.71 25.62 -9.50
N VAL A 247 -13.24 24.58 -8.84
CA VAL A 247 -12.51 23.87 -7.78
C VAL A 247 -11.92 22.57 -8.34
N PRO A 248 -10.60 22.32 -8.27
CA PRO A 248 -10.03 21.07 -8.75
C PRO A 248 -10.62 19.89 -7.95
N ARG A 249 -10.91 18.78 -8.63
CA ARG A 249 -11.25 17.55 -7.91
C ARG A 249 -10.02 16.98 -7.23
N LEU A 250 -10.20 16.46 -6.03
CA LEU A 250 -9.16 15.69 -5.35
C LEU A 250 -9.10 14.28 -5.97
N ASP A 251 -7.89 13.77 -6.08
CA ASP A 251 -7.59 12.42 -6.53
C ASP A 251 -6.74 11.77 -5.44
N ILE A 252 -7.32 10.79 -4.76
CA ILE A 252 -6.75 10.06 -3.62
C ILE A 252 -5.99 8.79 -4.04
N ALA A 253 -5.72 8.64 -5.34
CA ALA A 253 -5.06 7.47 -5.90
C ALA A 253 -5.79 6.13 -5.69
N GLU A 254 -7.09 6.17 -5.37
CA GLU A 254 -7.96 4.99 -5.38
C GLU A 254 -8.33 4.61 -6.83
N ILE A 255 -8.25 3.32 -7.15
CA ILE A 255 -8.64 2.77 -8.45
C ILE A 255 -10.03 2.13 -8.31
N THR A 256 -11.01 2.70 -9.01
CA THR A 256 -12.41 2.24 -9.04
C THR A 256 -12.96 2.31 -10.45
N GLY A 257 -14.15 1.74 -10.70
CA GLY A 257 -14.75 1.79 -12.04
C GLY A 257 -15.01 3.23 -12.53
N ARG A 258 -15.27 4.16 -11.60
CA ARG A 258 -15.43 5.59 -11.91
C ARG A 258 -14.10 6.30 -12.11
N TRP A 259 -13.06 5.83 -11.43
CA TRP A 259 -11.72 6.42 -11.42
C TRP A 259 -10.70 5.33 -11.74
N PRO A 260 -10.56 4.91 -13.01
CA PRO A 260 -9.53 3.95 -13.40
C PRO A 260 -8.13 4.59 -13.40
N GLY A 261 -7.07 3.79 -13.48
CA GLY A 261 -5.69 4.28 -13.60
C GLY A 261 -5.37 4.84 -14.98
N THR A 262 -5.88 6.02 -15.30
CA THR A 262 -5.63 6.66 -16.60
C THR A 262 -4.22 7.25 -16.69
N PRO A 263 -3.66 7.45 -17.90
CA PRO A 263 -2.34 8.06 -18.08
C PRO A 263 -2.18 9.40 -17.33
N ASP A 264 -3.20 10.26 -17.36
CA ASP A 264 -3.14 11.55 -16.65
C ASP A 264 -3.08 11.41 -15.13
N ARG A 265 -3.72 10.38 -14.56
CA ARG A 265 -3.67 10.10 -13.11
C ARG A 265 -2.29 9.59 -12.73
N ILE A 266 -1.78 8.60 -13.47
CA ILE A 266 -0.44 8.05 -13.28
C ILE A 266 0.62 9.15 -13.28
N GLU A 267 0.56 10.07 -14.24
CA GLU A 267 1.50 11.20 -14.30
C GLU A 267 1.41 12.09 -13.06
N ARG A 268 0.19 12.38 -12.57
CA ARG A 268 0.01 13.17 -11.34
C ARG A 268 0.52 12.43 -10.11
N TRP A 269 0.30 11.13 -10.02
CA TRP A 269 0.77 10.30 -8.91
C TRP A 269 2.30 10.29 -8.83
N VAL A 270 3.00 10.06 -9.94
CA VAL A 270 4.46 10.13 -9.98
C VAL A 270 4.96 11.55 -9.68
N ARG A 271 4.26 12.59 -10.18
CA ARG A 271 4.60 13.99 -9.88
C ARG A 271 4.34 14.42 -8.43
N ALA A 272 3.57 13.65 -7.65
CA ALA A 272 3.47 13.89 -6.22
C ALA A 272 4.84 13.72 -5.54
N GLY A 273 5.75 12.95 -6.14
CA GLY A 273 7.15 12.89 -5.76
C GLY A 273 7.34 12.41 -4.33
N ILE A 274 6.55 11.43 -3.89
CA ILE A 274 6.66 10.86 -2.54
C ILE A 274 7.96 10.05 -2.50
N HIS A 275 8.86 10.35 -1.56
CA HIS A 275 10.15 9.69 -1.42
C HIS A 275 10.66 9.82 0.03
N VAL A 276 11.66 9.02 0.39
CA VAL A 276 12.46 9.24 1.61
C VAL A 276 13.35 10.45 1.41
N LYS A 277 13.34 11.43 2.33
CA LYS A 277 14.15 12.65 2.18
C LYS A 277 15.62 12.32 1.98
N GLY A 278 16.22 12.91 0.94
CA GLY A 278 17.60 12.60 0.53
C GLY A 278 17.70 11.49 -0.51
N ARG A 279 16.59 10.85 -0.89
CA ARG A 279 16.50 9.84 -1.96
C ARG A 279 15.42 10.17 -3.01
N PRO A 280 15.46 11.37 -3.64
CA PRO A 280 14.40 11.86 -4.52
C PRO A 280 14.21 11.07 -5.83
N GLU A 281 15.18 10.25 -6.21
CA GLU A 281 15.14 9.38 -7.37
C GLU A 281 14.31 8.11 -7.15
N TRP A 282 13.96 7.75 -5.90
CA TRP A 282 13.08 6.62 -5.60
C TRP A 282 11.67 7.13 -5.28
N ILE A 283 10.82 7.21 -6.30
CA ILE A 283 9.47 7.75 -6.22
C ILE A 283 8.48 6.64 -5.87
N VAL A 284 7.76 6.83 -4.77
CA VAL A 284 6.68 5.95 -4.32
C VAL A 284 5.34 6.37 -4.92
N VAL A 285 4.66 5.42 -5.55
CA VAL A 285 3.27 5.54 -5.99
C VAL A 285 2.46 4.43 -5.33
N LYS A 286 1.88 4.75 -4.16
CA LYS A 286 0.97 3.86 -3.46
C LYS A 286 -0.48 4.16 -3.85
N VAL A 287 -1.13 3.21 -4.53
CA VAL A 287 -2.54 3.29 -4.94
C VAL A 287 -3.40 2.37 -4.07
N SER A 288 -4.67 2.70 -3.90
CA SER A 288 -5.64 1.87 -3.17
C SER A 288 -6.75 1.33 -4.07
N CYS A 289 -7.43 0.28 -3.63
CA CYS A 289 -8.70 -0.18 -4.21
C CYS A 289 -9.53 -0.98 -3.21
N HIS A 290 -10.76 -1.32 -3.63
CA HIS A 290 -11.60 -2.38 -3.06
C HIS A 290 -11.78 -3.47 -4.12
N GLY A 291 -10.82 -4.39 -4.18
CA GLY A 291 -10.64 -5.30 -5.31
C GLY A 291 -11.63 -6.44 -5.36
N ALA A 292 -12.15 -6.86 -4.20
CA ALA A 292 -13.16 -7.90 -4.13
C ALA A 292 -14.59 -7.41 -4.47
N GLU A 293 -14.79 -6.10 -4.63
CA GLU A 293 -16.06 -5.55 -5.08
C GLU A 293 -16.20 -5.65 -6.61
N GLU A 294 -17.33 -6.16 -7.11
CA GLU A 294 -17.49 -6.43 -8.54
C GLU A 294 -17.39 -5.15 -9.41
N ARG A 295 -17.74 -3.99 -8.85
CA ARG A 295 -17.60 -2.68 -9.51
C ARG A 295 -16.14 -2.30 -9.80
N SER A 296 -15.18 -2.98 -9.17
CA SER A 296 -13.75 -2.75 -9.31
C SER A 296 -13.07 -3.78 -10.23
N PHE A 297 -13.78 -4.79 -10.74
CA PHE A 297 -13.15 -5.83 -11.57
C PHE A 297 -12.64 -5.29 -12.91
N GLU A 298 -13.41 -4.49 -13.64
CA GLU A 298 -12.95 -3.91 -14.92
C GLU A 298 -11.67 -3.05 -14.78
N PRO A 299 -11.56 -2.11 -13.82
CA PRO A 299 -10.36 -1.30 -13.65
C PRO A 299 -9.16 -2.04 -13.03
N LEU A 300 -9.36 -3.23 -12.44
CA LEU A 300 -8.29 -3.98 -11.76
C LEU A 300 -7.87 -5.27 -12.45
N LEU A 301 -8.77 -5.90 -13.20
CA LEU A 301 -8.58 -7.19 -13.87
C LEU A 301 -8.88 -7.14 -15.38
N GLY A 302 -9.64 -6.15 -15.83
CA GLY A 302 -10.11 -6.03 -17.20
C GLY A 302 -9.26 -5.11 -18.09
N ALA A 303 -9.87 -4.62 -19.17
CA ALA A 303 -9.19 -3.83 -20.19
C ALA A 303 -8.65 -2.49 -19.65
N ALA A 304 -9.29 -1.87 -18.66
CA ALA A 304 -8.73 -0.69 -17.99
C ALA A 304 -7.47 -1.00 -17.18
N ALA A 305 -7.39 -2.18 -16.56
CA ALA A 305 -6.18 -2.64 -15.88
C ALA A 305 -5.02 -2.85 -16.85
N GLU A 306 -5.27 -3.56 -17.96
CA GLU A 306 -4.32 -3.75 -19.06
C GLU A 306 -3.78 -2.41 -19.57
N ARG A 307 -4.66 -1.42 -19.82
CA ARG A 307 -4.26 -0.08 -20.24
C ARG A 307 -3.43 0.67 -19.19
N MET A 308 -3.73 0.49 -17.91
CA MET A 308 -2.97 1.10 -16.81
C MET A 308 -1.55 0.55 -16.77
N HIS A 309 -1.39 -0.78 -16.79
CA HIS A 309 -0.09 -1.43 -16.75
C HIS A 309 0.73 -1.13 -18.01
N ALA A 310 0.12 -1.20 -19.21
CA ALA A 310 0.78 -0.79 -20.45
C ALA A 310 1.24 0.69 -20.40
N CYS A 311 0.47 1.58 -19.77
CA CYS A 311 0.87 2.97 -19.60
C CYS A 311 2.06 3.14 -18.62
N LEU A 312 2.07 2.41 -17.51
CA LEU A 312 3.18 2.42 -16.55
C LEU A 312 4.47 1.95 -17.23
N GLU A 313 4.38 0.84 -17.95
CA GLU A 313 5.47 0.23 -18.68
C GLU A 313 6.03 1.16 -19.75
N ALA A 314 5.18 1.65 -20.65
CA ALA A 314 5.61 2.53 -21.74
C ALA A 314 6.27 3.84 -21.24
N ARG A 315 5.89 4.32 -20.05
CA ARG A 315 6.41 5.58 -19.50
C ARG A 315 7.62 5.44 -18.60
N TYR A 316 7.73 4.31 -17.89
CA TYR A 316 8.70 4.15 -16.80
C TYR A 316 9.57 2.90 -16.91
N ARG A 317 9.14 1.86 -17.64
CA ARG A 317 10.00 0.70 -17.99
C ARG A 317 10.73 0.94 -19.31
N ASP A 318 10.00 1.31 -20.35
CA ASP A 318 10.49 1.36 -21.73
C ASP A 318 11.13 2.71 -22.10
N ARG A 319 11.32 3.59 -21.10
CA ARG A 319 11.84 4.93 -21.29
C ARG A 319 13.25 5.05 -20.68
N PRO A 320 14.27 5.44 -21.46
CA PRO A 320 15.60 5.69 -20.94
C PRO A 320 15.60 6.70 -19.78
N GLY A 321 16.37 6.40 -18.73
CA GLY A 321 16.45 7.20 -17.51
C GLY A 321 15.33 6.95 -16.50
N TRP A 322 14.45 5.99 -16.76
CA TRP A 322 13.40 5.56 -15.83
C TRP A 322 13.46 4.05 -15.62
N ARG A 323 13.03 3.61 -14.44
CA ARG A 323 12.75 2.21 -14.12
C ARG A 323 11.42 2.09 -13.40
N LEU A 324 10.66 1.08 -13.75
CA LEU A 324 9.40 0.72 -13.09
C LEU A 324 9.68 -0.45 -12.17
N HIS A 325 9.06 -0.43 -10.99
CA HIS A 325 9.16 -1.49 -9.99
C HIS A 325 7.76 -1.78 -9.44
N TYR A 326 7.24 -2.97 -9.67
CA TYR A 326 5.99 -3.41 -9.03
C TYR A 326 6.32 -4.01 -7.67
N VAL A 327 5.86 -3.39 -6.58
CA VAL A 327 6.24 -3.79 -5.21
C VAL A 327 5.01 -4.07 -4.35
N THR A 328 5.14 -5.02 -3.42
CA THR A 328 4.18 -5.22 -2.33
C THR A 328 4.41 -4.20 -1.20
N ALA A 329 3.50 -4.14 -0.22
CA ALA A 329 3.65 -3.29 0.96
C ALA A 329 4.94 -3.60 1.75
N ARG A 330 5.26 -4.89 1.97
CA ARG A 330 6.50 -5.31 2.66
C ARG A 330 7.75 -4.93 1.88
N GLN A 331 7.74 -5.15 0.56
CA GLN A 331 8.87 -4.79 -0.28
C GLN A 331 9.09 -3.27 -0.31
N LEU A 332 8.01 -2.48 -0.39
CA LEU A 332 8.07 -1.03 -0.30
C LEU A 332 8.62 -0.58 1.07
N TYR A 333 8.18 -1.19 2.17
CA TYR A 333 8.75 -0.95 3.50
C TYR A 333 10.26 -1.19 3.52
N ASN A 334 10.72 -2.34 3.02
CA ASN A 334 12.15 -2.67 2.98
C ASN A 334 12.96 -1.66 2.17
N ILE A 335 12.44 -1.22 1.02
CA ILE A 335 13.08 -0.19 0.18
C ILE A 335 13.15 1.17 0.91
N VAL A 336 12.10 1.55 1.65
CA VAL A 336 12.12 2.74 2.51
C VAL A 336 13.21 2.62 3.57
N LYS A 337 13.30 1.47 4.26
CA LYS A 337 14.34 1.24 5.27
C LYS A 337 15.76 1.21 4.67
N ALA A 338 15.91 0.70 3.44
CA ALA A 338 17.18 0.76 2.72
C ALA A 338 17.57 2.20 2.36
N ALA A 339 16.61 3.03 1.93
CA ALA A 339 16.86 4.44 1.67
C ALA A 339 17.30 5.17 2.94
N GLU A 340 16.62 4.98 4.06
CA GLU A 340 17.04 5.50 5.37
C GLU A 340 18.43 4.99 5.78
N ALA A 341 18.76 3.76 5.39
CA ALA A 341 20.06 3.17 5.63
C ALA A 341 21.20 3.79 4.82
N GLY A 342 20.88 4.65 3.84
CA GLY A 342 21.84 5.28 2.94
C GLY A 342 22.13 4.46 1.68
N CYS A 343 21.37 3.38 1.44
CA CYS A 343 21.50 2.62 0.21
C CYS A 343 21.14 3.47 -1.02
N GLU A 344 21.77 3.14 -2.15
CA GLU A 344 21.66 3.85 -3.42
C GLU A 344 21.52 2.84 -4.57
N GLY A 345 21.34 3.31 -5.80
CA GLY A 345 21.25 2.44 -6.96
C GLY A 345 19.84 1.89 -7.18
N ASP A 346 19.74 0.63 -7.58
CA ASP A 346 18.47 0.02 -7.94
C ASP A 346 17.72 -0.51 -6.70
N PRO A 347 16.51 -0.01 -6.39
CA PRO A 347 15.76 -0.47 -5.24
C PRO A 347 15.28 -1.92 -5.35
N ASP A 348 15.37 -2.56 -6.52
CA ASP A 348 15.09 -4.00 -6.65
C ASP A 348 15.98 -4.86 -5.72
N ASP A 349 17.24 -4.45 -5.54
CA ASP A 349 18.22 -5.10 -4.66
C ASP A 349 17.79 -5.10 -3.18
N TYR A 350 16.79 -4.30 -2.81
CA TYR A 350 16.38 -4.05 -1.43
C TYR A 350 14.96 -4.52 -1.11
N ARG A 351 14.33 -5.31 -1.98
CA ARG A 351 12.97 -5.85 -1.74
C ARG A 351 12.84 -6.66 -0.44
N ASP A 352 13.92 -7.28 0.01
CA ASP A 352 13.97 -8.15 1.19
C ASP A 352 14.98 -7.63 2.25
N PHE A 353 15.20 -6.31 2.32
CA PHE A 353 16.27 -5.69 3.14
C PHE A 353 16.23 -6.01 4.65
N ILE A 354 15.06 -5.86 5.31
CA ILE A 354 14.90 -6.13 6.75
C ILE A 354 13.93 -7.27 7.00
N ILE A 355 12.78 -7.25 6.33
CA ILE A 355 11.73 -8.25 6.48
C ILE A 355 11.80 -9.20 5.28
N PRO A 356 12.25 -10.45 5.44
CA PRO A 356 12.27 -11.40 4.34
C PRO A 356 10.85 -11.83 3.95
N PRO A 357 10.67 -12.54 2.82
CA PRO A 357 9.37 -13.03 2.40
C PRO A 357 8.65 -13.85 3.48
N TYR A 358 7.33 -13.79 3.50
CA TYR A 358 6.52 -14.63 4.38
C TYR A 358 6.64 -16.12 4.00
N LEU A 359 6.27 -17.02 4.92
CA LEU A 359 6.32 -18.47 4.70
C LEU A 359 5.50 -18.90 3.47
N ASN A 360 4.36 -18.27 3.21
CA ASN A 360 3.53 -18.55 2.03
C ASN A 360 4.14 -18.09 0.70
N GLN A 361 5.25 -17.35 0.71
CA GLN A 361 6.05 -17.07 -0.49
C GLN A 361 7.30 -17.95 -0.62
N ALA A 362 7.77 -18.54 0.48
CA ALA A 362 9.03 -19.29 0.50
C ALA A 362 8.96 -20.65 -0.23
N GLY A 363 7.76 -21.22 -0.41
CA GLY A 363 7.51 -22.60 -0.85
C GLY A 363 7.85 -22.97 -2.31
N ARG A 364 8.47 -22.10 -3.13
CA ARG A 364 8.82 -22.43 -4.53
C ARG A 364 10.22 -22.02 -5.00
N ARG A 365 11.12 -21.50 -4.14
CA ARG A 365 12.53 -21.28 -4.53
C ARG A 365 13.39 -22.57 -4.49
N GLY A 366 12.80 -23.73 -4.79
CA GLY A 366 13.45 -25.05 -4.82
C GLY A 366 13.42 -25.76 -6.18
N GLY A 367 13.23 -25.02 -7.28
CA GLY A 367 13.04 -25.60 -8.62
C GLY A 367 13.68 -24.80 -9.75
N ARG A 368 14.98 -24.48 -9.64
CA ARG A 368 15.82 -24.24 -10.82
C ARG A 368 17.04 -25.16 -10.72
N HIS A 369 16.87 -26.40 -11.17
CA HIS A 369 17.86 -27.23 -11.87
C HIS A 369 17.18 -28.47 -12.44
N GLY A 370 17.21 -28.62 -13.77
CA GLY A 370 16.92 -29.89 -14.46
C GLY A 370 15.81 -29.84 -15.51
N ALA A 371 16.04 -29.19 -16.65
CA ALA A 371 16.25 -29.84 -17.96
C ALA A 371 16.57 -28.77 -19.00
#